data_AF-A0A4Q9JVQ7-F1
#
_entry.id   AF-A0A4Q9JVQ7-F1
#
_cell.length_a   1.000
_cell.length_b   1.000
_cell.length_c   1.000
_cell.angle_alpha   90.00
_cell.angle_beta   90.00
_cell.angle_gamma   90.00
#
_symmetry.space_group_name_H-M   'P 1'
#
loop_
_entity.id
_entity.type
_entity.pdbx_description
1 polymer ?
#
loop_
_entity_poly.entity_id
_entity_poly.type
_entity_poly.pdbx_seq_one_letter_code
_entity_poly.pdbx_strand_id
1 'polypeptide(L)' 'MTNLPQGWKNFNFDNIFYSPSSKNYQLNTKDYLNKGCIPIIDQSKKFIIGYSNNYEKVFKINNCNNHA' A
#
# COMPACT_ATOMS: atom_id res chain seq x y z
N MET A 1 -13.27 -14.74 -28.48
CA MET A 1 -11.82 -14.95 -28.24
C MET A 1 -11.15 -13.61 -28.23
N THR A 2 -10.45 -13.24 -27.16
CA THR A 2 -9.74 -11.95 -27.05
C THR A 2 -8.48 -12.00 -27.90
N ASN A 3 -8.45 -11.23 -29.00
CA ASN A 3 -7.25 -11.02 -29.80
C ASN A 3 -6.31 -10.09 -29.02
N LEU A 4 -5.37 -10.67 -28.28
CA LEU A 4 -4.29 -9.91 -27.67
C LEU A 4 -3.18 -9.64 -28.70
N PRO A 5 -2.49 -8.48 -28.63
CA PRO A 5 -1.34 -8.23 -29.49
C PRO A 5 -0.23 -9.28 -29.29
N GLN A 6 0.60 -9.49 -30.32
CA GLN A 6 1.73 -10.41 -30.25
C GLN A 6 2.62 -10.10 -29.02
N GLY A 7 2.85 -11.11 -28.19
CA GLY A 7 3.67 -11.00 -26.97
C GLY A 7 2.89 -10.61 -25.70
N TRP A 8 1.62 -10.23 -25.79
CA TRP A 8 0.79 -9.95 -24.62
C TRP A 8 0.24 -11.23 -24.02
N LYS A 9 0.25 -11.29 -22.69
CA LYS A 9 -0.33 -12.39 -21.92
C LYS A 9 -1.31 -11.83 -20.90
N ASN A 10 -2.44 -12.50 -20.75
CA ASN A 10 -3.36 -12.22 -19.66
C ASN A 10 -2.89 -12.93 -18.40
N PHE A 11 -2.92 -12.23 -17.28
CA PHE A 11 -2.64 -12.78 -15.96
C PHE A 11 -3.76 -12.40 -15.00
N ASN A 12 -3.98 -13.26 -14.00
CA ASN A 12 -4.80 -12.87 -12.87
C ASN A 12 -4.02 -11.86 -12.01
N PHE A 13 -4.71 -10.84 -11.51
CA PHE A 13 -4.16 -9.85 -10.59
C PHE A 13 -3.42 -10.50 -9.42
N ASP A 14 -4.04 -11.53 -8.80
CA ASP A 14 -3.49 -12.21 -7.62
C ASP A 14 -2.20 -13.00 -7.92
N ASN A 15 -1.89 -13.25 -9.20
CA ASN A 15 -0.65 -13.91 -9.60
C ASN A 15 0.52 -12.91 -9.72
N ILE A 16 0.24 -11.61 -9.80
CA ILE A 16 1.25 -10.56 -10.02
C ILE A 16 1.37 -9.63 -8.80
N PHE A 17 0.24 -9.33 -8.17
CA PHE A 17 0.16 -8.34 -7.11
C PHE A 17 -0.12 -9.00 -5.77
N TYR A 18 0.64 -8.58 -4.77
CA TYR A 18 0.33 -8.88 -3.38
C TYR A 18 -0.52 -7.76 -2.79
N SER A 19 -1.71 -8.10 -2.30
CA SER A 19 -2.66 -7.16 -1.69
C SER A 19 -2.83 -7.46 -0.19
N PRO A 20 -1.99 -6.90 0.71
CA PRO A 20 -2.12 -7.10 2.15
C PRO A 20 -3.37 -6.41 2.71
N SER A 21 -3.94 -6.98 3.77
CA SER A 21 -5.00 -6.31 4.52
C SER A 21 -4.48 -5.08 5.24
N SER A 22 -5.17 -3.95 5.10
CA SER A 22 -4.80 -2.69 5.77
C SER A 22 -5.21 -2.64 7.25
N LYS A 23 -6.01 -3.59 7.75
CA LYS A 23 -6.71 -3.48 9.05
C LYS A 23 -5.77 -3.18 10.23
N ASN A 24 -4.60 -3.82 10.27
CA ASN A 24 -3.64 -3.63 11.36
C ASN A 24 -2.93 -2.27 11.29
N TYR A 25 -2.89 -1.66 10.10
CA TYR A 25 -2.13 -0.44 9.79
C TYR A 25 -3.00 0.82 9.72
N GLN A 26 -4.33 0.67 9.83
CA GLN A 26 -5.26 1.79 9.87
C GLN A 26 -5.00 2.70 11.08
N LEU A 27 -5.11 4.00 10.83
CA LEU A 27 -4.99 5.07 11.80
C LEU A 27 -6.35 5.77 11.95
N ASN A 28 -6.65 6.27 13.15
CA ASN A 28 -7.80 7.15 13.34
C ASN A 28 -7.38 8.60 13.04
N THR A 29 -8.18 9.33 12.27
CA THR A 29 -7.90 10.72 11.89
C THR A 29 -7.68 11.62 13.11
N LYS A 30 -8.32 11.33 14.25
CA LYS A 30 -8.14 12.09 15.50
C LYS A 30 -6.71 11.99 16.06
N ASP A 31 -5.97 10.96 15.68
CA ASP A 31 -4.60 10.68 16.14
C ASP A 31 -3.55 11.33 15.21
N TYR A 32 -3.98 12.06 14.17
CA TYR A 32 -3.07 12.70 13.22
C TYR A 32 -2.41 13.93 13.83
N LEU A 33 -1.12 14.08 13.56
CA LEU A 33 -0.33 15.21 14.01
C LEU A 33 -0.10 16.19 12.86
N ASN A 34 0.00 17.48 13.18
CA ASN A 34 0.39 18.51 12.21
C ASN A 34 1.87 18.38 11.78
N LYS A 35 2.71 17.80 12.64
CA LYS A 35 4.13 17.49 12.42
C LYS A 35 4.48 16.19 13.14
N GLY A 36 5.35 15.37 12.56
CA GLY A 36 5.78 14.10 13.14
C GLY A 36 6.79 13.38 12.24
N CYS A 37 7.15 12.16 12.62
CA CYS A 37 8.24 11.43 11.97
C CYS A 37 7.80 10.71 10.69
N ILE A 38 6.55 10.25 10.62
CA ILE A 38 6.04 9.47 9.47
C ILE A 38 4.93 10.28 8.78
N PRO A 39 5.11 10.70 7.51
CA PRO A 39 4.05 11.37 6.76
C PRO A 39 2.95 10.36 6.40
N ILE A 40 1.70 10.80 6.52
CA ILE A 40 0.52 10.02 6.14
C ILE A 40 0.08 10.44 4.73
N ILE A 41 -0.08 9.45 3.85
CA ILE A 41 -0.59 9.59 2.48
C ILE A 41 -1.86 8.74 2.38
N ASP A 42 -2.92 9.28 1.79
CA ASP A 42 -4.17 8.57 1.50
C ASP A 42 -4.70 8.89 0.09
N GLN A 43 -5.91 8.45 -0.21
CA GLN A 43 -6.59 8.70 -1.49
C GLN A 43 -7.18 10.12 -1.62
N SER A 44 -6.91 11.04 -0.69
CA SER A 44 -7.35 12.43 -0.80
C SER A 44 -6.47 13.22 -1.79
N LYS A 45 -6.88 14.47 -2.08
CA LYS A 45 -6.11 15.35 -2.98
C LYS A 45 -4.83 15.89 -2.37
N LYS A 46 -4.65 15.78 -1.05
CA LYS A 46 -3.52 16.38 -0.34
C LYS A 46 -2.39 15.36 -0.24
N PHE A 47 -1.20 15.73 -0.70
CA PHE A 47 -0.05 14.84 -0.75
C PHE A 47 0.36 14.30 0.64
N ILE A 48 0.33 15.15 1.67
CA ILE A 48 0.56 14.76 3.08
C ILE A 48 -0.60 15.27 3.93
N ILE A 49 -1.44 14.37 4.42
CA ILE A 49 -2.64 14.75 5.19
C ILE A 49 -2.32 15.10 6.64
N GLY A 50 -1.27 14.51 7.18
CA GLY A 50 -0.79 14.69 8.55
C GLY A 50 0.41 13.78 8.80
N TYR A 51 0.75 13.60 10.07
CA TYR A 51 1.87 12.75 10.49
C TYR A 51 1.45 11.80 11.61
N SER A 52 2.17 10.69 11.73
CA SER A 52 2.09 9.76 12.85
C SER A 52 3.48 9.50 13.40
N ASN A 53 3.56 9.20 14.70
CA ASN A 53 4.77 8.68 15.34
C ASN A 53 4.63 7.21 15.73
N ASN A 54 3.50 6.56 15.41
CA ASN A 54 3.28 5.16 15.74
C ASN A 54 3.90 4.24 14.69
N TYR A 55 5.12 3.78 14.96
CA TYR A 55 5.87 2.86 14.09
C TYR A 55 5.27 1.45 14.02
N GLU A 56 4.38 1.05 14.93
CA GLU A 56 3.68 -0.25 14.85
C GLU A 56 2.66 -0.27 13.71
N LYS A 57 2.18 0.90 13.29
CA LYS A 57 1.24 1.08 12.18
C LYS A 57 1.92 1.15 10.82
N VAL A 58 3.25 1.14 10.77
CA VAL A 58 4.00 1.08 9.51
C VAL A 58 3.92 -0.33 8.95
N PHE A 59 3.42 -0.46 7.73
CA PHE A 59 3.45 -1.72 7.01
C PHE A 59 4.90 -2.14 6.72
N LYS A 60 5.27 -3.36 7.15
CA LYS A 60 6.60 -3.94 6.93
C LYS A 60 6.44 -5.23 6.15
N ILE A 61 7.07 -5.32 4.99
CA ILE A 61 7.15 -6.58 4.24
C ILE A 61 8.34 -7.35 4.79
N ASN A 62 8.07 -8.43 5.53
CA ASN A 62 9.12 -9.22 6.16
C ASN A 62 9.65 -10.35 5.28
N ASN A 63 9.00 -10.67 4.14
CA ASN A 63 9.46 -11.69 3.19
C ASN A 63 8.99 -11.34 1.76
N CYS A 64 9.85 -10.71 0.97
CA CYS A 64 9.77 -10.83 -0.49
C CYS A 64 10.47 -12.14 -0.86
N ASN A 65 9.77 -13.27 -0.83
CA ASN A 65 10.31 -14.46 -1.48
C ASN A 65 10.23 -14.21 -2.99
N ASN A 66 11.40 -13.87 -3.55
CA ASN A 66 11.66 -13.88 -4.98
C ASN A 66 11.26 -15.26 -5.51
N HIS A 67 10.17 -15.33 -6.28
CA HIS A 67 9.94 -16.47 -7.14
C HIS A 67 11.06 -16.50 -8.17
N ALA A 68 12.02 -17.40 -7.96
CA ALA A 68 12.94 -17.91 -8.97
C ALA A 68 12.17 -18.77 -9.98
#